data_AF-A0AAW5L5W1-F1
#
_entry.id   AF-A0AAW5L5W1-F1
#
_cell.length_a   1.000
_cell.length_b   1.000
_cell.length_c   1.000
_cell.angle_alpha   90.00
_cell.angle_beta   90.00
_cell.angle_gamma   90.00
#
_symmetry.space_group_name_H-M   'P 1'
#
loop_
_entity.id
_entity.type
_entity.pdbx_description
1 polymer ?
#
loop_
_entity_poly.entity_id
_entity_poly.type
_entity_poly.pdbx_seq_one_letter_code
_entity_poly.pdbx_strand_id
1 'polypeptide(L)'
;MKYKDLNGIETLISDLILQLLSYMAEDERKRIRERQKEGITIALQKGVKFGRKKVEIDDNFKEAYQEWKNHKITAVEAMQRVGMKSNTFYRRVKEYEHNLEEKKLS
;
A
#
# COMPACT_ATOMS: atom_id res chain seq x y z
N MET A 1 27.31 56.58 15.11
CA MET A 1 27.21 55.68 13.94
C MET A 1 27.93 54.37 14.30
N LYS A 2 27.25 53.39 14.91
CA LYS A 2 27.86 52.08 15.27
C LYS A 2 26.86 50.98 15.68
N TYR A 3 25.61 51.03 15.22
CA TYR A 3 24.58 50.02 15.54
C TYR A 3 23.81 49.48 14.33
N LYS A 4 24.09 49.96 13.11
CA LYS A 4 23.36 49.53 11.90
C LYS A 4 23.99 48.30 11.22
N ASP A 5 25.29 48.06 11.44
CA ASP A 5 26.05 46.98 10.81
C ASP A 5 25.98 45.63 11.56
N LEU A 6 25.55 45.65 12.84
CA LEU A 6 25.38 44.44 13.66
C LEU A 6 24.19 43.58 13.19
N ASN A 7 23.08 44.22 12.80
CA ASN A 7 21.86 43.54 12.36
C ASN A 7 22.06 42.71 11.08
N GLY A 8 22.99 43.11 10.20
CA GLY A 8 23.28 42.39 8.94
C GLY A 8 24.06 41.10 9.16
N ILE A 9 24.99 41.09 10.12
CA ILE A 9 25.80 39.91 10.47
C ILE A 9 24.95 38.89 11.23
N GLU A 10 24.10 39.33 12.16
CA GLU A 10 23.17 38.45 12.89
C GLU A 10 22.17 37.76 11.95
N THR A 11 21.64 38.51 10.98
CA THR A 11 20.74 37.97 9.96
C THR A 11 21.47 36.95 9.08
N LEU A 12 22.68 37.28 8.62
CA LEU A 12 23.50 36.36 7.81
C LEU A 12 23.84 35.05 8.56
N ILE A 13 24.21 35.15 9.83
CA ILE A 13 24.49 33.97 10.67
C ILE A 13 23.22 33.14 10.85
N SER A 14 22.08 33.78 11.09
CA SER A 14 20.79 33.10 11.25
C SER A 14 20.38 32.36 9.98
N ASP A 15 20.53 33.01 8.81
CA ASP A 15 20.20 32.42 7.52
C ASP A 15 21.11 31.23 7.20
N LEU A 16 22.42 31.35 7.48
CA LEU A 16 23.37 30.25 7.29
C LEU A 16 23.06 29.06 8.20
N ILE A 17 22.73 29.31 9.47
CA ILE A 17 22.34 28.26 10.42
C ILE A 17 21.06 27.58 9.93
N LEU A 18 20.05 28.35 9.50
CA LEU A 18 18.80 27.78 8.99
C LEU A 18 19.04 26.93 7.74
N GLN A 19 19.91 27.38 6.84
CA GLN A 19 20.28 26.62 5.65
C GLN A 19 21.01 25.31 6.01
N LEU A 20 21.95 25.37 6.96
CA LEU A 20 22.66 24.17 7.43
C LEU A 20 21.70 23.17 8.08
N LEU A 21 20.81 23.64 8.96
CA LEU A 21 19.80 22.79 9.61
C LEU A 21 18.85 22.15 8.59
N SER A 22 18.44 22.93 7.59
CA SER A 22 17.61 22.43 6.49
C SER A 22 18.31 21.34 5.69
N TYR A 23 19.60 21.52 5.38
CA TYR A 23 20.41 20.52 4.71
C TYR A 23 20.55 19.24 5.56
N MET A 24 20.87 19.37 6.84
CA MET A 24 20.99 18.22 7.75
C MET A 24 19.68 17.44 7.87
N ALA A 25 18.54 18.15 7.95
CA ALA A 25 17.23 17.52 7.98
C ALA A 25 16.92 16.76 6.67
N GLU A 26 17.29 17.32 5.51
CA GLU A 26 17.12 16.66 4.22
C GLU A 26 18.00 15.41 4.10
N ASP A 27 19.25 15.52 4.51
CA ASP A 27 20.23 14.44 4.51
C ASP A 27 19.80 13.28 5.42
N GLU A 28 19.30 13.57 6.63
CA GLU A 28 18.75 12.54 7.52
C GLU A 28 17.49 11.89 6.93
N ARG A 29 16.60 12.67 6.31
CA ARG A 29 15.42 12.12 5.63
C ARG A 29 15.80 11.18 4.50
N LYS A 30 16.87 11.45 3.76
CA LYS A 30 17.41 10.57 2.70
C LYS A 30 17.90 9.25 3.32
N ARG A 31 18.73 9.31 4.36
CA ARG A 31 19.23 8.13 5.07
C ARG A 31 18.11 7.23 5.61
N ILE A 32 17.08 7.82 6.22
CA ILE A 32 15.93 7.06 6.74
C ILE A 32 15.21 6.31 5.61
N ARG A 33 15.02 6.94 4.45
CA ARG A 33 14.37 6.32 3.30
C ARG A 33 15.20 5.21 2.67
N GLU A 34 16.51 5.39 2.59
CA GLU A 34 17.43 4.35 2.10
C GLU A 34 17.36 3.10 2.97
N ARG A 35 17.48 3.27 4.30
CA ARG A 35 17.34 2.16 5.25
C ARG A 35 15.95 1.52 5.21
N GLN A 36 14.89 2.32 5.05
CA GLN A 36 13.54 1.78 4.91
C GLN A 36 13.41 0.93 3.64
N LYS A 37 14.00 1.36 2.52
CA LYS A 37 14.01 0.61 1.26
C LYS A 37 14.78 -0.70 1.40
N GLU A 38 15.94 -0.68 2.05
CA GLU A 38 16.72 -1.89 2.37
C GLU A 38 15.90 -2.85 3.22
N GLY A 39 15.26 -2.35 4.28
CA GLY A 39 14.40 -3.16 5.16
C GLY A 39 13.21 -3.79 4.43
N ILE A 40 12.53 -3.03 3.56
CA ILE A 40 11.44 -3.56 2.72
C ILE A 40 11.96 -4.64 1.77
N THR A 41 13.13 -4.44 1.18
CA THR A 41 13.75 -5.41 0.25
C THR A 41 14.03 -6.73 0.96
N ILE A 42 14.63 -6.68 2.15
CA ILE A 42 14.89 -7.86 2.98
C ILE A 42 13.57 -8.56 3.38
N ALA A 43 12.55 -7.80 3.76
CA ALA A 43 11.25 -8.35 4.13
C ALA A 43 10.55 -9.04 2.94
N LEU A 44 10.60 -8.44 1.75
CA LEU A 44 10.09 -9.05 0.51
C LEU A 44 10.83 -10.34 0.18
N GLN A 45 12.16 -10.38 0.31
CA GLN A 45 12.97 -11.60 0.12
C GLN A 45 12.60 -12.70 1.12
N LYS A 46 12.24 -12.33 2.36
CA LYS A 46 11.71 -13.25 3.37
C LYS A 46 10.24 -13.64 3.14
N GLY A 47 9.61 -13.18 2.05
CA GLY A 47 8.24 -13.51 1.69
C GLY A 47 7.16 -12.70 2.42
N VAL A 48 7.53 -11.62 3.11
CA VAL A 48 6.55 -10.73 3.76
C VAL A 48 5.70 -10.04 2.71
N LYS A 49 4.38 -10.28 2.75
CA LYS A 49 3.40 -9.60 1.89
C LYS A 49 2.98 -8.29 2.54
N PHE A 50 3.36 -7.18 1.92
CA PHE A 50 2.96 -5.84 2.34
C PHE A 50 1.57 -5.44 1.79
N GLY A 51 1.00 -4.38 2.36
CA GLY A 51 -0.28 -3.83 1.95
C GLY A 51 -1.47 -4.44 2.66
N ARG A 52 -2.67 -4.02 2.25
CA ARG A 52 -3.93 -4.51 2.84
C ARG A 52 -4.16 -5.97 2.46
N LYS A 53 -4.39 -6.83 3.46
CA LYS A 53 -4.80 -8.22 3.23
C LYS A 53 -6.02 -8.26 2.32
N LYS A 54 -5.97 -9.11 1.29
CA LYS A 54 -7.12 -9.38 0.43
C LYS A 54 -8.18 -10.11 1.27
N VAL A 55 -9.46 -9.97 0.88
CA VAL A 55 -10.50 -10.86 1.41
C VAL A 55 -10.27 -12.20 0.77
N GLU A 56 -10.09 -13.23 1.58
CA GLU A 56 -9.77 -14.57 1.09
C GLU A 56 -10.94 -15.16 0.28
N ILE A 57 -10.60 -16.08 -0.62
CA ILE A 57 -11.57 -16.94 -1.31
C ILE A 57 -11.74 -18.16 -0.41
N ASP A 58 -12.70 -18.06 0.50
CA ASP A 58 -13.07 -19.14 1.41
C ASP A 58 -14.05 -20.13 0.75
N ASP A 59 -14.42 -21.18 1.48
CA ASP A 59 -15.33 -22.20 0.95
C ASP A 59 -16.75 -21.65 0.76
N ASN A 60 -17.20 -20.73 1.63
CA ASN A 60 -18.47 -20.01 1.46
C ASN A 60 -18.52 -19.22 0.13
N PHE A 61 -17.42 -18.57 -0.26
CA PHE A 61 -17.31 -17.91 -1.55
C PHE A 61 -17.43 -18.90 -2.71
N LYS A 62 -16.76 -20.05 -2.63
CA LYS A 62 -16.82 -21.07 -3.70
C LYS A 62 -18.24 -21.62 -3.86
N GLU A 63 -18.93 -21.89 -2.76
CA GLU A 63 -20.32 -22.35 -2.77
C GLU A 63 -21.25 -21.31 -3.38
N ALA A 64 -21.19 -20.07 -2.88
CA ALA A 64 -22.00 -18.96 -3.41
C ALA A 64 -21.69 -18.69 -4.89
N TYR A 65 -20.43 -18.79 -5.31
CA TYR A 65 -20.03 -18.66 -6.70
C TYR A 65 -20.65 -19.77 -7.58
N GLN A 66 -20.61 -21.03 -7.15
CA GLN A 66 -21.18 -22.14 -7.91
C GLN A 66 -22.70 -22.01 -8.04
N GLU A 67 -23.40 -21.66 -6.95
CA GLU A 67 -24.85 -21.44 -7.00
C GLU A 67 -25.22 -20.28 -7.93
N TRP A 68 -24.46 -19.18 -7.86
CA TRP A 68 -24.66 -18.03 -8.74
C TRP A 68 -24.37 -18.38 -10.21
N LYS A 69 -23.28 -19.09 -10.51
CA LYS A 69 -22.91 -19.50 -11.88
C LYS A 69 -23.94 -20.47 -12.48
N ASN A 70 -24.55 -21.31 -11.64
CA ASN A 70 -25.65 -22.19 -12.00
C ASN A 70 -27.02 -21.49 -12.03
N HIS A 71 -27.06 -20.15 -11.91
CA HIS A 71 -28.27 -19.33 -11.92
C HIS A 71 -29.29 -19.68 -10.82
N LYS A 72 -28.84 -20.28 -9.70
CA LYS A 72 -29.69 -20.65 -8.56
C LYS A 72 -29.97 -19.46 -7.64
N ILE A 73 -29.01 -18.55 -7.51
CA ILE A 73 -29.10 -17.32 -6.72
C ILE A 73 -28.69 -16.11 -7.55
N THR A 74 -29.12 -14.92 -7.13
CA THR A 74 -28.70 -13.68 -7.79
C THR A 74 -27.29 -13.27 -7.35
N ALA A 75 -26.62 -12.42 -8.16
CA ALA A 75 -25.33 -11.85 -7.75
C ALA A 75 -25.43 -11.05 -6.45
N VAL A 76 -26.56 -10.37 -6.22
CA VAL A 76 -26.81 -9.58 -5.00
C VAL A 76 -26.87 -10.48 -3.77
N GLU A 77 -27.57 -11.60 -3.88
CA GLU A 77 -27.68 -12.59 -2.82
C GLU A 77 -26.35 -13.28 -2.53
N ALA A 78 -25.61 -13.66 -3.58
CA ALA A 78 -24.26 -14.22 -3.43
C ALA A 78 -23.34 -13.25 -2.67
N MET A 79 -23.35 -11.97 -3.05
CA MET A 79 -22.58 -10.91 -2.39
C MET A 79 -22.93 -10.73 -0.91
N GLN A 80 -24.21 -10.79 -0.58
CA GLN A 80 -24.68 -10.69 0.81
C GLN A 80 -24.21 -11.90 1.63
N ARG A 81 -24.32 -13.11 1.09
CA ARG A 81 -23.90 -14.36 1.75
C ARG A 81 -22.40 -14.37 2.08
N VAL A 82 -21.58 -13.81 1.20
CA VAL A 82 -20.12 -13.72 1.40
C VAL A 82 -19.68 -12.42 2.09
N GLY A 83 -20.61 -11.52 2.42
CA GLY A 83 -20.31 -10.24 3.05
C GLY A 83 -19.43 -9.30 2.21
N MET A 84 -19.45 -9.42 0.87
CA MET A 84 -18.60 -8.64 -0.02
C MET A 84 -19.37 -7.55 -0.76
N LYS A 85 -18.77 -6.36 -0.87
CA LYS A 85 -19.24 -5.32 -1.81
C LYS A 85 -19.01 -5.77 -3.26
N SER A 86 -19.85 -5.29 -4.18
CA SER A 86 -19.79 -5.59 -5.62
C SER A 86 -18.40 -5.56 -6.23
N ASN A 87 -17.64 -4.47 -6.07
CA ASN A 87 -16.29 -4.39 -6.62
C ASN A 87 -15.35 -5.49 -6.06
N THR A 88 -15.47 -5.83 -4.78
CA THR A 88 -14.64 -6.91 -4.20
C THR A 88 -15.07 -8.27 -4.71
N PHE A 89 -16.38 -8.52 -4.81
CA PHE A 89 -16.94 -9.77 -5.30
C PHE A 89 -16.50 -10.06 -6.73
N TYR A 90 -16.75 -9.16 -7.68
CA TYR A 90 -16.39 -9.39 -9.09
C TYR A 90 -14.87 -9.50 -9.30
N ARG A 91 -14.08 -8.76 -8.52
CA ARG A 91 -12.62 -8.93 -8.54
C ARG A 91 -12.20 -10.32 -8.07
N ARG A 92 -12.81 -10.85 -7.00
CA ARG A 92 -12.54 -12.21 -6.52
C ARG A 92 -13.00 -13.28 -7.50
N VAL A 93 -14.15 -13.07 -8.16
CA VAL A 93 -14.64 -13.96 -9.22
C VAL A 93 -13.61 -14.08 -10.35
N LYS A 94 -13.11 -12.95 -10.87
CA LYS A 94 -12.11 -12.94 -11.93
C LYS A 94 -10.79 -13.62 -11.50
N GLU A 95 -10.33 -13.36 -10.28
CA GLU A 95 -9.16 -14.04 -9.70
C GLU A 95 -9.39 -15.56 -9.60
N TYR A 96 -10.59 -15.99 -9.16
CA TYR A 96 -10.96 -17.39 -9.02
C TYR A 96 -11.05 -18.12 -10.37
N GLU A 97 -11.72 -17.53 -11.36
CA GLU A 97 -11.85 -18.10 -12.70
C GLU A 97 -10.47 -18.25 -13.37
N HIS A 98 -9.60 -17.24 -13.27
CA HIS A 98 -8.24 -17.33 -13.79
C HIS A 98 -7.44 -18.47 -13.15
N ASN A 99 -7.48 -18.60 -11.82
CA ASN A 99 -6.80 -19.70 -11.12
C ASN A 99 -7.35 -21.08 -11.51
N LEU A 100 -8.63 -21.18 -11.88
CA LEU A 100 -9.22 -22.42 -12.39
C LEU A 100 -8.75 -22.75 -13.81
N GLU A 101 -8.55 -21.74 -14.66
CA GLU A 101 -8.01 -21.91 -16.01
C GLU A 101 -6.56 -22.38 -15.98
N GLU A 102 -5.71 -21.75 -15.15
CA GLU A 102 -4.30 -22.16 -15.00
C GLU A 102 -4.18 -23.62 -14.52
N LYS A 103 -5.05 -24.06 -13.60
CA LYS A 103 -5.09 -25.45 -13.12
C LYS A 103 -5.57 -26.46 -14.16
N LYS A 104 -6.29 -26.04 -15.21
CA LYS A 104 -6.72 -26.92 -16.30
C LYS A 104 -5.63 -27.07 -17.36
N LEU A 105 -4.69 -26.14 -17.41
CA LEU A 105 -3.60 -26.10 -18.39
C LEU A 105 -2.31 -26.76 -17.85
N SER A 106 -2.22 -26.93 -16.54
CA SER A 106 -1.20 -27.74 -15.83
C SER A 106 -1.66 -29.18 -15.63
#